data_AF-A0A2S3GTR8-F1
#
_entry.id   AF-A0A2S3GTR8-F1
#
_cell.length_a   1.000
_cell.length_b   1.000
_cell.length_c   1.000
_cell.angle_alpha   90.00
_cell.angle_beta   90.00
_cell.angle_gamma   90.00
#
_symmetry.space_group_name_H-M   'P 1'
#
loop_
_entity.id
_entity.type
_entity.pdbx_description
1 polymer ?
#
loop_
_entity_poly.entity_id
_entity_poly.type
_entity_poly.pdbx_seq_one_letter_code
_entity_poly.pdbx_strand_id
1 'polypeptide(L)'
;MVMGRPSQSHGGGGGGDEERLPLRGGLETERAPPPHHAAEQLTEARRGGGGRLWRASVRAGLVLCLLTVPAVLLLLRWQADSSPQWVFDFEAPEEDDDQDIQDDMSDDISPSPYIEYDRLLGGLLIEGFDEKSCRSRYQFARYHKSPSIPSPYLIERLRKQEVLQKRCGPGTKAYKEASKQLRSSQSINMTDCNYLILTIHAGLGNRMLEITSAFLYALLTNRILLVDRYKEIGDLFCEPFPGTSWLIPSDFPLNYGEFTQSSPESYGNMLQNKVAGGNTDRSLAGIQPHYVYLHLDGNYGFHDKLFFCEDDQQFLLGVPWLIIRTDMYFVPSLFLIPGFQDELRRLFPEKDTVFHHLARYLFHPTNNIWYSVTKYYRSYLAKAEKRVGIQIRIYETKGILQRNGPFPHILNQILSCAQNEKLLPEIAIRSRRSTKSTQQLMALLSKCTSQATRSTRGQGIRSTT
;
A
#
# COMPACT_ATOMS: atom_id res chain seq x y z
N MET A 1 -52.24 -29.19 11.97
CA MET A 1 -53.33 -29.94 11.29
C MET A 1 -52.93 -30.17 9.83
N VAL A 2 -53.62 -31.05 9.11
CA VAL A 2 -53.26 -31.57 7.77
C VAL A 2 -54.47 -31.42 6.82
N MET A 3 -54.25 -31.65 5.51
CA MET A 3 -55.16 -31.61 4.35
C MET A 3 -55.19 -30.27 3.60
N GLY A 4 -55.11 -30.20 2.26
CA GLY A 4 -54.77 -31.21 1.24
C GLY A 4 -53.97 -30.57 0.08
N ARG A 5 -53.13 -31.24 -0.73
CA ARG A 5 -53.28 -32.46 -1.57
C ARG A 5 -54.29 -32.32 -2.74
N PRO A 6 -54.06 -32.93 -3.93
CA PRO A 6 -52.86 -33.68 -4.41
C PRO A 6 -52.49 -33.49 -5.92
N SER A 7 -51.48 -34.28 -6.38
CA SER A 7 -51.24 -34.77 -7.77
C SER A 7 -50.75 -33.78 -8.86
N GLN A 8 -49.61 -33.99 -9.55
CA GLN A 8 -49.23 -35.01 -10.59
C GLN A 8 -49.86 -34.73 -11.98
N SER A 9 -49.20 -34.96 -13.14
CA SER A 9 -47.77 -35.25 -13.46
C SER A 9 -47.53 -35.32 -14.99
N HIS A 10 -46.27 -35.05 -15.43
CA HIS A 10 -45.71 -35.34 -16.79
C HIS A 10 -46.34 -34.62 -18.00
N GLY A 11 -45.62 -34.53 -19.14
CA GLY A 11 -46.28 -34.10 -20.39
C GLY A 11 -45.47 -33.96 -21.69
N GLY A 12 -44.39 -33.16 -21.74
CA GLY A 12 -43.53 -32.98 -22.94
C GLY A 12 -44.19 -32.35 -24.20
N GLY A 13 -43.35 -32.06 -25.21
CA GLY A 13 -43.77 -31.73 -26.60
C GLY A 13 -43.84 -30.23 -26.95
N GLY A 14 -42.89 -29.74 -27.74
CA GLY A 14 -42.78 -28.32 -28.11
C GLY A 14 -43.38 -27.90 -29.46
N GLY A 15 -43.26 -26.59 -29.74
CA GLY A 15 -43.08 -26.03 -31.09
C GLY A 15 -44.32 -25.47 -31.80
N GLY A 16 -44.29 -24.15 -32.06
CA GLY A 16 -45.23 -23.42 -32.94
C GLY A 16 -46.62 -23.14 -32.34
N ASP A 17 -47.38 -22.16 -32.83
CA ASP A 17 -47.09 -21.02 -33.72
C ASP A 17 -48.25 -19.99 -33.61
N GLU A 18 -48.16 -18.85 -34.34
CA GLU A 18 -49.29 -17.94 -34.74
C GLU A 18 -50.09 -17.18 -33.63
N GLU A 19 -50.11 -15.83 -33.62
CA GLU A 19 -51.06 -14.88 -34.26
C GLU A 19 -52.39 -14.60 -33.48
N ARG A 20 -53.05 -13.42 -33.50
CA ARG A 20 -52.77 -12.07 -34.09
C ARG A 20 -53.63 -10.94 -33.47
N LEU A 21 -53.02 -9.75 -33.26
CA LEU A 21 -53.56 -8.37 -33.56
C LEU A 21 -54.97 -7.95 -33.02
N PRO A 22 -55.53 -6.75 -33.34
CA PRO A 22 -55.00 -5.51 -33.95
C PRO A 22 -55.02 -4.31 -32.96
N LEU A 23 -54.72 -3.03 -33.26
CA LEU A 23 -54.35 -2.24 -34.46
C LEU A 23 -52.96 -1.55 -34.16
N ARG A 24 -52.47 -0.41 -34.70
CA ARG A 24 -52.83 0.61 -35.73
C ARG A 24 -51.52 1.35 -36.13
N GLY A 25 -51.29 1.90 -37.32
CA GLY A 25 -52.04 1.82 -38.59
C GLY A 25 -51.94 3.09 -39.44
N GLY A 26 -50.82 3.29 -40.16
CA GLY A 26 -50.59 4.34 -41.18
C GLY A 26 -49.23 5.06 -41.05
N LEU A 27 -48.51 5.48 -42.10
CA LEU A 27 -48.63 5.26 -43.57
C LEU A 27 -47.23 4.81 -44.07
N GLU A 28 -46.98 3.87 -44.98
CA GLU A 28 -47.59 3.44 -46.26
C GLU A 28 -46.88 4.03 -47.50
N THR A 29 -46.45 3.15 -48.42
CA THR A 29 -45.71 3.42 -49.66
C THR A 29 -46.08 2.43 -50.76
N GLU A 30 -46.11 2.88 -52.02
CA GLU A 30 -46.42 2.07 -53.22
C GLU A 30 -45.62 2.59 -54.44
N ARG A 31 -45.24 1.78 -55.45
CA ARG A 31 -45.17 0.31 -55.60
C ARG A 31 -44.08 -0.04 -56.64
N ALA A 32 -43.72 -1.33 -56.74
CA ALA A 32 -42.83 -1.92 -57.77
C ALA A 32 -43.66 -2.32 -59.04
N PRO A 33 -43.21 -3.08 -60.09
CA PRO A 33 -41.99 -3.93 -60.24
C PRO A 33 -41.25 -3.87 -61.63
N PRO A 34 -40.16 -4.67 -61.84
CA PRO A 34 -39.40 -4.84 -63.10
C PRO A 34 -39.79 -6.19 -63.80
N PRO A 35 -38.99 -6.88 -64.67
CA PRO A 35 -37.69 -6.58 -65.34
C PRO A 35 -37.64 -6.94 -66.86
N HIS A 36 -36.46 -6.78 -67.52
CA HIS A 36 -35.78 -7.85 -68.31
C HIS A 36 -34.45 -7.38 -68.96
N HIS A 37 -33.64 -8.33 -69.46
CA HIS A 37 -32.37 -8.12 -70.18
C HIS A 37 -32.56 -7.79 -71.67
N ALA A 38 -31.71 -6.92 -72.21
CA ALA A 38 -31.00 -7.09 -73.49
C ALA A 38 -29.83 -6.09 -73.56
N ALA A 39 -28.83 -6.35 -74.40
CA ALA A 39 -27.76 -5.40 -74.70
C ALA A 39 -27.56 -5.33 -76.21
N GLU A 40 -27.20 -4.16 -76.75
CA GLU A 40 -26.19 -4.06 -77.80
C GLU A 40 -25.69 -2.62 -78.03
N GLN A 41 -24.47 -2.56 -78.58
CA GLN A 41 -23.85 -1.50 -79.40
C GLN A 41 -24.28 -0.03 -79.24
N LEU A 42 -23.34 0.80 -78.78
CA LEU A 42 -22.72 1.79 -79.68
C LEU A 42 -21.40 2.34 -79.09
N THR A 43 -20.28 1.80 -79.57
CA THR A 43 -18.95 2.36 -79.33
C THR A 43 -18.56 3.29 -80.47
N GLU A 44 -18.32 4.59 -80.20
CA GLU A 44 -17.11 5.30 -80.64
C GLU A 44 -17.01 6.74 -80.08
N ALA A 45 -15.83 7.35 -80.25
CA ALA A 45 -15.43 8.71 -79.84
C ALA A 45 -15.55 9.01 -78.31
N ARG A 46 -14.50 9.45 -77.60
CA ARG A 46 -13.31 10.18 -78.06
C ARG A 46 -12.16 10.02 -77.04
N ARG A 47 -11.07 9.31 -77.40
CA ARG A 47 -9.82 9.30 -76.61
C ARG A 47 -9.08 10.64 -76.77
N GLY A 48 -8.60 11.23 -75.66
CA GLY A 48 -7.61 12.31 -75.70
C GLY A 48 -7.46 13.08 -74.37
N GLY A 49 -6.23 13.42 -73.97
CA GLY A 49 -5.96 14.43 -72.93
C GLY A 49 -5.37 13.93 -71.61
N GLY A 50 -6.19 13.38 -70.71
CA GLY A 50 -5.89 13.37 -69.26
C GLY A 50 -4.73 12.48 -68.75
N GLY A 51 -4.30 11.47 -69.50
CA GLY A 51 -3.51 10.35 -68.96
C GLY A 51 -2.07 10.63 -68.49
N ARG A 52 -1.46 11.76 -68.87
CA ARG A 52 -0.06 12.08 -68.52
C ARG A 52 0.08 12.92 -67.25
N LEU A 53 -0.71 13.99 -67.12
CA LEU A 53 -0.67 14.86 -65.92
C LEU A 53 -0.98 14.09 -64.64
N TRP A 54 -2.05 13.28 -64.64
CA TRP A 54 -2.44 12.51 -63.46
C TRP A 54 -1.36 11.53 -62.99
N ARG A 55 -0.69 10.84 -63.94
CA ARG A 55 0.44 9.95 -63.64
C ARG A 55 1.69 10.71 -63.16
N ALA A 56 1.90 11.94 -63.61
CA ALA A 56 2.98 12.79 -63.12
C ALA A 56 2.72 13.26 -61.68
N SER A 57 1.53 13.76 -61.37
CA SER A 57 1.15 14.21 -60.02
C SER A 57 1.16 13.07 -59.01
N VAL A 58 0.69 11.87 -59.37
CA VAL A 58 0.76 10.68 -58.50
C VAL A 58 2.21 10.25 -58.23
N ARG A 59 3.09 10.32 -59.24
CA ARG A 59 4.53 10.04 -59.06
C ARG A 59 5.22 11.09 -58.18
N ALA A 60 4.90 12.37 -58.37
CA ALA A 60 5.43 13.46 -57.54
C ALA A 60 5.00 13.31 -56.06
N GLY A 61 3.72 13.00 -55.81
CA GLY A 61 3.22 12.71 -54.46
C GLY A 61 3.89 11.50 -53.81
N LEU A 62 4.08 10.41 -54.56
CA LEU A 62 4.79 9.23 -54.07
C LEU A 62 6.25 9.53 -53.71
N VAL A 63 6.98 10.28 -54.54
CA VAL A 63 8.37 10.69 -54.24
C VAL A 63 8.42 11.63 -53.03
N LEU A 64 7.46 12.55 -52.90
CA LEU A 64 7.39 13.45 -51.74
C LEU A 64 7.12 12.68 -50.43
N CYS A 65 6.22 11.69 -50.44
CA CYS A 65 6.01 10.80 -49.29
C CYS A 65 7.24 9.93 -48.98
N LEU A 66 7.89 9.36 -50.00
CA LEU A 66 9.09 8.53 -49.85
C LEU A 66 10.30 9.28 -49.30
N LEU A 67 10.34 10.62 -49.38
CA LEU A 67 11.39 11.45 -48.80
C LEU A 67 10.99 12.07 -47.46
N THR A 68 9.73 12.50 -47.30
CA THR A 68 9.26 13.12 -46.04
C THR A 68 9.05 12.11 -44.93
N VAL A 69 8.53 10.90 -45.19
CA VAL A 69 8.30 9.90 -44.14
C VAL A 69 9.61 9.42 -43.48
N PRO A 70 10.68 9.06 -44.21
CA PRO A 70 11.96 8.73 -43.58
C PRO A 70 12.59 9.91 -42.85
N ALA A 71 12.48 11.14 -43.36
CA ALA A 71 12.99 12.34 -42.68
C ALA A 71 12.27 12.61 -41.36
N VAL A 72 10.93 12.48 -41.32
CA VAL A 72 10.13 12.60 -40.09
C VAL A 72 10.44 11.46 -39.12
N LEU A 73 10.61 10.22 -39.58
CA LEU A 73 11.00 9.09 -38.72
C LEU A 73 12.43 9.24 -38.16
N LEU A 74 13.36 9.80 -38.93
CA LEU A 74 14.70 10.13 -38.46
C LEU A 74 14.68 11.26 -37.42
N LEU A 75 13.89 12.32 -37.64
CA LEU A 75 13.72 13.39 -36.64
C LEU A 75 13.06 12.87 -35.36
N LEU A 76 12.05 12.00 -35.46
CA LEU A 76 11.40 11.37 -34.31
C LEU A 76 12.35 10.45 -33.54
N ARG A 77 13.25 9.71 -34.23
CA ARG A 77 14.34 8.96 -33.57
C ARG A 77 15.31 9.89 -32.87
N TRP A 78 15.83 10.90 -33.56
CA TRP A 78 16.84 11.80 -33.01
C TRP A 78 16.31 12.63 -31.82
N GLN A 79 15.00 12.89 -31.80
CA GLN A 79 14.30 13.52 -30.67
C GLN A 79 13.92 12.54 -29.54
N ALA A 80 13.99 11.22 -29.77
CA ALA A 80 13.93 10.20 -28.72
C ALA A 80 15.32 9.94 -28.10
N ASP A 81 16.34 9.79 -28.96
CA ASP A 81 17.75 9.55 -28.61
C ASP A 81 18.42 10.74 -27.86
N SER A 82 17.74 11.89 -27.80
CA SER A 82 18.13 13.05 -26.99
C SER A 82 17.49 13.07 -25.58
N SER A 83 16.81 11.99 -25.18
CA SER A 83 16.46 11.74 -23.78
C SER A 83 17.73 11.43 -22.95
N PRO A 84 17.87 11.97 -21.73
CA PRO A 84 19.08 11.75 -20.92
C PRO A 84 19.08 10.36 -20.26
N GLN A 85 19.45 9.31 -21.01
CA GLN A 85 19.55 7.93 -20.51
C GLN A 85 20.47 7.82 -19.27
N TRP A 86 21.55 8.62 -19.23
CA TRP A 86 22.48 8.74 -18.10
C TRP A 86 21.84 9.11 -16.74
N VAL A 87 20.57 9.53 -16.71
CA VAL A 87 19.80 9.78 -15.47
C VAL A 87 19.16 8.50 -14.92
N PHE A 88 19.08 7.43 -15.72
CA PHE A 88 18.39 6.18 -15.42
C PHE A 88 19.26 4.92 -15.57
N ASP A 89 20.46 5.03 -16.14
CA ASP A 89 21.46 3.97 -16.17
C ASP A 89 22.05 3.72 -14.75
N PHE A 90 21.28 3.00 -13.92
CA PHE A 90 21.76 2.46 -12.64
C PHE A 90 22.35 1.07 -12.87
N GLU A 91 23.67 1.02 -13.01
CA GLU A 91 24.43 -0.22 -13.02
C GLU A 91 24.52 -0.74 -11.58
N ALA A 92 23.99 -1.94 -11.33
CA ALA A 92 24.03 -2.55 -10.01
C ALA A 92 25.47 -2.95 -9.65
N PRO A 93 25.92 -2.77 -8.39
CA PRO A 93 27.19 -3.36 -7.94
C PRO A 93 27.13 -4.88 -8.10
N GLU A 94 28.22 -5.48 -8.57
CA GLU A 94 28.36 -6.94 -8.57
C GLU A 94 28.32 -7.47 -7.12
N GLU A 95 27.70 -8.63 -6.94
CA GLU A 95 27.62 -9.30 -5.64
C GLU A 95 28.93 -10.09 -5.42
N ASP A 96 29.91 -9.47 -4.76
CA ASP A 96 31.12 -10.16 -4.27
C ASP A 96 30.71 -11.22 -3.22
N ASP A 97 30.94 -12.49 -3.55
CA ASP A 97 30.61 -13.66 -2.73
C ASP A 97 31.41 -13.71 -1.41
N ASP A 98 30.73 -14.15 -0.34
CA ASP A 98 31.26 -14.67 0.93
C ASP A 98 32.70 -14.26 1.34
N GLN A 99 32.85 -13.01 1.79
CA GLN A 99 33.96 -12.63 2.67
C GLN A 99 33.45 -12.12 4.03
N ASP A 100 34.09 -12.61 5.09
CA ASP A 100 33.77 -12.34 6.48
C ASP A 100 33.85 -10.82 6.75
N ILE A 101 32.72 -10.17 7.05
CA ILE A 101 32.59 -8.70 7.02
C ILE A 101 33.21 -8.06 8.27
N GLN A 102 34.54 -8.07 8.34
CA GLN A 102 35.31 -7.22 9.24
C GLN A 102 35.30 -5.79 8.72
N ASP A 103 34.71 -4.87 9.49
CA ASP A 103 34.90 -3.43 9.29
C ASP A 103 36.35 -3.06 9.63
N ASP A 104 37.22 -3.04 8.62
CA ASP A 104 38.50 -2.31 8.66
C ASP A 104 38.46 -1.05 7.75
N MET A 105 37.29 -0.72 7.18
CA MET A 105 37.01 0.65 6.76
C MET A 105 36.75 1.51 7.99
N SER A 106 37.76 2.28 8.37
CA SER A 106 37.68 3.31 9.41
C SER A 106 36.46 4.22 9.22
N ASP A 107 35.82 4.62 10.33
CA ASP A 107 34.79 5.64 10.34
C ASP A 107 35.43 6.99 9.96
N ASP A 108 35.55 7.26 8.66
CA ASP A 108 36.05 8.54 8.08
C ASP A 108 35.00 9.66 8.21
N ILE A 109 33.74 9.29 8.51
CA ILE A 109 32.87 10.10 9.36
C ILE A 109 33.32 9.88 10.82
N SER A 110 34.55 10.31 11.13
CA SER A 110 35.05 10.24 12.50
C SER A 110 34.16 11.13 13.36
N PRO A 111 33.61 10.63 14.47
CA PRO A 111 32.91 11.50 15.40
C PRO A 111 33.86 12.61 15.81
N SER A 112 33.44 13.86 15.64
CA SER A 112 33.93 14.90 16.55
C SER A 112 33.60 14.38 17.96
N PRO A 113 34.60 14.20 18.86
CA PRO A 113 34.37 13.63 20.20
C PRO A 113 33.52 14.54 21.11
N TYR A 114 32.96 15.61 20.55
CA TYR A 114 32.10 16.62 21.16
C TYR A 114 30.65 16.59 20.63
N ILE A 115 30.28 15.65 19.74
CA ILE A 115 28.90 15.47 19.27
C ILE A 115 28.34 14.15 19.79
N GLU A 116 27.90 14.19 21.04
CA GLU A 116 27.05 13.15 21.64
C GLU A 116 25.68 13.18 20.96
N TYR A 117 25.43 12.18 20.10
CA TYR A 117 24.14 11.97 19.46
C TYR A 117 23.26 11.08 20.34
N ASP A 118 21.99 11.43 20.48
CA ASP A 118 21.04 10.66 21.29
C ASP A 118 20.72 9.30 20.63
N ARG A 119 21.48 8.26 21.03
CA ARG A 119 21.28 6.87 20.57
C ARG A 119 19.96 6.25 21.02
N LEU A 120 19.27 6.84 22.02
CA LEU A 120 18.02 6.32 22.57
C LEU A 120 16.78 7.08 22.05
N LEU A 121 16.97 8.06 21.16
CA LEU A 121 15.91 8.75 20.43
C LEU A 121 14.89 9.46 21.34
N GLY A 122 15.35 10.13 22.39
CA GLY A 122 14.55 10.80 23.41
C GLY A 122 14.06 9.84 24.50
N GLY A 123 14.78 8.74 24.75
CA GLY A 123 14.33 7.65 25.62
C GLY A 123 13.26 6.73 24.99
N LEU A 124 12.95 6.90 23.69
CA LEU A 124 12.06 6.02 22.93
C LEU A 124 12.58 4.57 22.96
N LEU A 125 13.89 4.40 22.78
CA LEU A 125 14.56 3.10 22.84
C LEU A 125 15.10 2.80 24.24
N ILE A 126 15.41 1.53 24.49
CA ILE A 126 16.05 1.03 25.72
C ILE A 126 17.43 0.45 25.40
N GLU A 127 18.32 0.45 26.39
CA GLU A 127 19.61 -0.26 26.34
C GLU A 127 19.45 -1.77 26.58
N GLY A 128 20.50 -2.55 26.33
CA GLY A 128 20.52 -4.00 26.58
C GLY A 128 20.22 -4.88 25.36
N PHE A 129 20.10 -4.30 24.16
CA PHE A 129 20.30 -5.05 22.92
C PHE A 129 21.81 -5.13 22.60
N ASP A 130 22.27 -6.23 22.00
CA ASP A 130 23.65 -6.29 21.48
C ASP A 130 23.78 -5.37 20.26
N GLU A 131 24.67 -4.38 20.35
CA GLU A 131 24.90 -3.40 19.29
C GLU A 131 25.44 -4.03 18.00
N LYS A 132 26.10 -5.19 18.07
CA LYS A 132 26.63 -5.89 16.89
C LYS A 132 25.53 -6.59 16.10
N SER A 133 24.59 -7.24 16.78
CA SER A 133 23.45 -7.94 16.17
C SER A 133 22.52 -7.04 15.35
N CYS A 134 22.36 -5.78 15.76
CA CYS A 134 21.46 -4.81 15.12
C CYS A 134 22.02 -3.39 15.21
N ARG A 135 23.04 -3.10 14.39
CA ARG A 135 23.77 -1.82 14.39
C ARG A 135 22.87 -0.61 14.15
N SER A 136 21.85 -0.78 13.30
CA SER A 136 20.90 0.28 12.93
C SER A 136 20.20 0.91 14.14
N ARG A 137 19.90 0.13 15.19
CA ARG A 137 19.18 0.58 16.38
C ARG A 137 19.79 1.82 17.04
N TYR A 138 21.09 1.76 17.31
CA TYR A 138 21.81 2.83 18.02
C TYR A 138 22.62 3.73 17.08
N GLN A 139 22.88 3.31 15.83
CA GLN A 139 23.57 4.14 14.83
C GLN A 139 22.62 5.07 14.04
N PHE A 140 21.31 4.81 13.99
CA PHE A 140 20.34 5.63 13.23
C PHE A 140 20.43 7.13 13.54
N ALA A 141 20.63 7.48 14.81
CA ALA A 141 20.76 8.86 15.28
C ALA A 141 21.94 9.63 14.64
N ARG A 142 22.99 8.94 14.16
CA ARG A 142 24.10 9.55 13.40
C ARG A 142 23.68 10.10 12.04
N TYR A 143 22.64 9.51 11.43
CA TYR A 143 22.19 9.80 10.07
C TYR A 143 20.91 10.64 10.01
N HIS A 144 20.13 10.69 11.11
CA HIS A 144 18.83 11.35 11.14
C HIS A 144 18.58 12.09 12.47
N LYS A 145 18.34 13.41 12.38
CA LYS A 145 17.88 14.25 13.50
C LYS A 145 16.37 14.53 13.36
N SER A 146 15.59 14.24 14.40
CA SER A 146 14.18 14.63 14.49
C SER A 146 13.99 15.77 15.51
N PRO A 147 13.10 16.75 15.27
CA PRO A 147 12.67 17.70 16.29
C PRO A 147 11.57 17.12 17.20
N SER A 148 10.89 16.04 16.79
CA SER A 148 9.79 15.43 17.54
C SER A 148 10.32 14.48 18.62
N ILE A 149 10.00 14.82 19.87
CA ILE A 149 10.42 14.12 21.10
C ILE A 149 9.21 13.32 21.64
N PRO A 150 9.36 12.02 21.97
CA PRO A 150 8.27 11.23 22.52
C PRO A 150 7.78 11.78 23.87
N SER A 151 6.49 11.64 24.16
CA SER A 151 5.95 12.02 25.47
C SER A 151 6.52 11.09 26.57
N PRO A 152 6.76 11.60 27.80
CA PRO A 152 7.18 10.75 28.91
C PRO A 152 6.20 9.60 29.20
N TYR A 153 4.90 9.82 28.95
CA TYR A 153 3.86 8.82 29.11
C TYR A 153 3.96 7.70 28.05
N LEU A 154 4.30 8.04 26.80
CA LEU A 154 4.60 7.04 25.76
C LEU A 154 5.83 6.20 26.14
N ILE A 155 6.90 6.82 26.63
CA ILE A 155 8.10 6.11 27.11
C ILE A 155 7.72 5.12 28.21
N GLU A 156 6.98 5.56 29.23
CA GLU A 156 6.50 4.72 30.32
C GLU A 156 5.64 3.55 29.80
N ARG A 157 4.76 3.80 28.83
CA ARG A 157 3.92 2.77 28.21
C ARG A 157 4.73 1.73 27.45
N LEU A 158 5.76 2.16 26.70
CA LEU A 158 6.66 1.26 25.98
C LEU A 158 7.45 0.37 26.95
N ARG A 159 8.04 0.94 28.01
CA ARG A 159 8.72 0.15 29.06
C ARG A 159 7.78 -0.89 29.70
N LYS A 160 6.51 -0.53 29.98
CA LYS A 160 5.49 -1.48 30.46
C LYS A 160 5.18 -2.58 29.44
N GLN A 161 5.10 -2.23 28.16
CA GLN A 161 4.84 -3.18 27.07
C GLN A 161 6.01 -4.16 26.85
N GLU A 162 7.25 -3.70 26.98
CA GLU A 162 8.46 -4.55 26.93
C GLU A 162 8.46 -5.59 28.06
N VAL A 163 8.09 -5.19 29.29
CA VAL A 163 7.94 -6.12 30.43
C VAL A 163 6.83 -7.13 30.17
N LEU A 164 5.70 -6.72 29.61
CA LEU A 164 4.60 -7.62 29.24
C LEU A 164 5.03 -8.63 28.15
N GLN A 165 5.66 -8.14 27.08
CA GLN A 165 6.24 -8.95 26.00
C GLN A 165 7.30 -9.95 26.51
N LYS A 166 8.12 -9.57 27.48
CA LYS A 166 9.12 -10.47 28.09
C LYS A 166 8.51 -11.50 29.04
N ARG A 167 7.42 -11.16 29.72
CA ARG A 167 6.70 -12.07 30.66
C ARG A 167 5.84 -13.11 29.93
N CYS A 168 5.17 -12.69 28.86
CA CYS A 168 4.12 -13.45 28.18
C CYS A 168 4.48 -13.86 26.73
N GLY A 169 5.63 -13.43 26.19
CA GLY A 169 6.02 -13.71 24.81
C GLY A 169 6.45 -15.16 24.54
N PRO A 170 6.85 -15.46 23.30
CA PRO A 170 7.25 -16.79 22.85
C PRO A 170 8.20 -17.55 23.78
N GLY A 171 8.01 -18.87 23.87
CA GLY A 171 8.87 -19.76 24.65
C GLY A 171 8.70 -19.71 26.18
N THR A 172 8.09 -18.64 26.73
CA THR A 172 7.81 -18.49 28.18
C THR A 172 6.83 -19.55 28.71
N LYS A 173 6.81 -19.73 30.04
CA LYS A 173 5.82 -20.62 30.69
C LYS A 173 4.37 -20.14 30.47
N ALA A 174 4.14 -18.83 30.53
CA ALA A 174 2.83 -18.23 30.36
C ALA A 174 2.30 -18.40 28.93
N TYR A 175 3.16 -18.17 27.91
CA TYR A 175 2.82 -18.44 26.51
C TYR A 175 2.48 -19.91 26.27
N LYS A 176 3.28 -20.84 26.80
CA LYS A 176 3.05 -22.29 26.64
C LYS A 176 1.71 -22.75 27.23
N GLU A 177 1.34 -22.22 28.39
CA GLU A 177 0.04 -22.54 29.01
C GLU A 177 -1.13 -21.89 28.25
N ALA A 178 -1.03 -20.61 27.87
CA ALA A 178 -2.08 -19.94 27.08
C ALA A 178 -2.29 -20.58 25.68
N SER A 179 -1.20 -21.01 25.03
CA SER A 179 -1.22 -21.73 23.75
C SER A 179 -1.82 -23.15 23.90
N LYS A 180 -1.57 -23.82 25.02
CA LYS A 180 -2.20 -25.10 25.36
C LYS A 180 -3.71 -24.93 25.61
N GLN A 181 -4.13 -23.89 26.31
CA GLN A 181 -5.56 -23.57 26.52
C GLN A 181 -6.27 -23.25 25.20
N LEU A 182 -5.59 -22.55 24.29
CA LEU A 182 -6.08 -22.29 22.93
C LEU A 182 -6.31 -23.57 22.10
N ARG A 183 -5.60 -24.67 22.39
CA ARG A 183 -5.86 -26.01 21.79
C ARG A 183 -7.00 -26.78 22.47
N SER A 184 -7.27 -26.56 23.75
CA SER A 184 -8.14 -27.45 24.55
C SER A 184 -9.59 -27.00 24.70
N SER A 185 -9.90 -25.72 24.43
CA SER A 185 -11.26 -25.14 24.57
C SER A 185 -11.89 -25.35 25.96
N GLN A 186 -11.06 -25.40 27.01
CA GLN A 186 -11.49 -25.58 28.40
C GLN A 186 -11.70 -24.24 29.10
N SER A 187 -12.63 -24.20 30.07
CA SER A 187 -13.03 -22.95 30.75
C SER A 187 -11.86 -22.24 31.42
N ILE A 188 -11.80 -20.93 31.20
CA ILE A 188 -10.64 -20.08 31.49
C ILE A 188 -10.48 -19.82 32.99
N ASN A 189 -9.34 -20.21 33.56
CA ASN A 189 -8.71 -19.42 34.62
C ASN A 189 -7.97 -18.28 33.91
N MET A 190 -8.35 -17.01 34.14
CA MET A 190 -7.79 -15.88 33.39
C MET A 190 -6.27 -15.80 33.58
N THR A 191 -5.54 -15.85 32.47
CA THR A 191 -4.10 -15.62 32.45
C THR A 191 -3.84 -14.13 32.24
N ASP A 192 -2.82 -13.56 32.90
CA ASP A 192 -2.44 -12.13 32.77
C ASP A 192 -1.82 -11.79 31.39
N CYS A 193 -2.10 -12.56 30.35
CA CYS A 193 -1.48 -12.52 29.05
C CYS A 193 -2.56 -12.62 27.96
N ASN A 194 -3.00 -11.47 27.44
CA ASN A 194 -3.86 -11.39 26.26
C ASN A 194 -2.99 -11.14 25.02
N TYR A 195 -3.41 -11.64 23.86
CA TYR A 195 -2.60 -11.65 22.64
C TYR A 195 -3.32 -10.98 21.46
N LEU A 196 -2.52 -10.42 20.56
CA LEU A 196 -2.91 -9.90 19.26
C LEU A 196 -1.95 -10.48 18.22
N ILE A 197 -2.48 -11.30 17.31
CA ILE A 197 -1.76 -11.94 16.22
C ILE A 197 -2.03 -11.17 14.94
N LEU A 198 -1.02 -10.53 14.38
CA LEU A 198 -1.10 -9.87 13.09
C LEU A 198 -0.67 -10.81 11.97
N THR A 199 -1.61 -11.09 11.06
CA THR A 199 -1.41 -11.89 9.86
C THR A 199 -1.04 -10.99 8.68
N ILE A 200 0.07 -11.32 8.00
CA ILE A 200 0.71 -10.42 7.02
C ILE A 200 0.50 -10.95 5.60
N HIS A 201 0.10 -10.07 4.68
CA HIS A 201 -0.12 -10.45 3.29
C HIS A 201 0.23 -9.37 2.26
N ALA A 202 0.24 -8.09 2.65
CA ALA A 202 0.38 -6.96 1.74
C ALA A 202 1.85 -6.68 1.31
N GLY A 203 2.05 -5.60 0.55
CA GLY A 203 3.39 -5.09 0.19
C GLY A 203 4.07 -4.37 1.36
N LEU A 204 5.41 -4.30 1.37
CA LEU A 204 6.21 -3.83 2.52
C LEU A 204 5.76 -2.49 3.14
N GLY A 205 5.36 -1.51 2.33
CA GLY A 205 4.85 -0.24 2.83
C GLY A 205 3.57 -0.38 3.68
N ASN A 206 2.66 -1.26 3.26
CA ASN A 206 1.47 -1.61 4.03
C ASN A 206 1.89 -2.40 5.29
N ARG A 207 2.83 -3.35 5.18
CA ARG A 207 3.34 -4.11 6.35
C ARG A 207 3.82 -3.21 7.48
N MET A 208 4.57 -2.16 7.18
CA MET A 208 5.02 -1.22 8.21
C MET A 208 3.84 -0.45 8.85
N LEU A 209 2.78 -0.15 8.08
CA LEU A 209 1.59 0.54 8.55
C LEU A 209 0.64 -0.38 9.33
N GLU A 210 0.42 -1.62 8.89
CA GLU A 210 -0.44 -2.62 9.53
C GLU A 210 0.20 -3.11 10.85
N ILE A 211 1.53 -3.36 10.87
CA ILE A 211 2.30 -3.63 12.09
C ILE A 211 2.23 -2.45 13.08
N THR A 212 2.39 -1.21 12.62
CA THR A 212 2.31 -0.04 13.53
C THR A 212 0.91 0.13 14.11
N SER A 213 -0.13 -0.08 13.30
CA SER A 213 -1.53 0.03 13.73
C SER A 213 -1.91 -1.07 14.72
N ALA A 214 -1.48 -2.31 14.47
CA ALA A 214 -1.64 -3.43 15.39
C ALA A 214 -0.86 -3.22 16.70
N PHE A 215 0.37 -2.68 16.64
CA PHE A 215 1.13 -2.37 17.86
C PHE A 215 0.46 -1.29 18.72
N LEU A 216 -0.08 -0.23 18.11
CA LEU A 216 -0.86 0.75 18.85
C LEU A 216 -2.11 0.12 19.48
N TYR A 217 -2.84 -0.71 18.73
CA TYR A 217 -4.00 -1.41 19.28
C TYR A 217 -3.62 -2.35 20.44
N ALA A 218 -2.47 -3.00 20.37
CA ALA A 218 -1.92 -3.82 21.46
C ALA A 218 -1.55 -2.96 22.69
N LEU A 219 -0.97 -1.77 22.50
CA LEU A 219 -0.71 -0.80 23.58
C LEU A 219 -2.00 -0.29 24.24
N LEU A 220 -3.08 -0.08 23.48
CA LEU A 220 -4.38 0.35 24.02
C LEU A 220 -5.08 -0.77 24.80
N THR A 221 -4.93 -2.03 24.36
CA THR A 221 -5.67 -3.18 24.90
C THR A 221 -4.87 -4.09 25.85
N ASN A 222 -3.63 -3.71 26.21
CA ASN A 222 -2.69 -4.51 27.01
C ASN A 222 -2.44 -5.92 26.44
N ARG A 223 -2.21 -6.00 25.12
CA ARG A 223 -1.97 -7.27 24.42
C ARG A 223 -0.50 -7.45 24.06
N ILE A 224 -0.06 -8.70 24.03
CA ILE A 224 1.18 -9.15 23.42
C ILE A 224 0.97 -9.12 21.90
N LEU A 225 1.78 -8.35 21.18
CA LEU A 225 1.79 -8.39 19.71
C LEU A 225 2.66 -9.56 19.25
N LEU A 226 2.08 -10.47 18.47
CA LEU A 226 2.81 -11.45 17.67
C LEU A 226 2.59 -11.15 16.18
N VAL A 227 3.66 -11.21 15.40
CA VAL A 227 3.69 -10.85 13.99
C VAL A 227 4.03 -12.09 13.17
N ASP A 228 3.30 -12.30 12.09
CA ASP A 228 3.53 -13.43 11.19
C ASP A 228 4.94 -13.43 10.57
N ARG A 229 5.52 -14.63 10.43
CA ARG A 229 6.83 -14.83 9.78
C ARG A 229 6.75 -14.67 8.26
N TYR A 230 5.55 -14.75 7.69
CA TYR A 230 5.37 -14.70 6.25
C TYR A 230 5.92 -13.41 5.64
N LYS A 231 6.62 -13.54 4.51
CA LYS A 231 7.35 -12.47 3.82
C LYS A 231 8.50 -11.83 4.61
N GLU A 232 9.32 -12.66 5.26
CA GLU A 232 10.71 -12.33 5.67
C GLU A 232 10.84 -11.16 6.66
N ILE A 233 9.87 -10.98 7.57
CA ILE A 233 9.87 -9.87 8.53
C ILE A 233 11.11 -9.87 9.44
N GLY A 234 11.62 -11.05 9.83
CA GLY A 234 12.83 -11.17 10.65
C GLY A 234 14.13 -10.87 9.90
N ASP A 235 14.12 -11.05 8.58
CA ASP A 235 15.26 -10.80 7.69
C ASP A 235 15.32 -9.31 7.29
N LEU A 236 14.16 -8.63 7.31
CA LEU A 236 14.02 -7.19 7.10
C LEU A 236 14.26 -6.36 8.38
N PHE A 237 13.77 -6.81 9.53
CA PHE A 237 13.76 -6.04 10.78
C PHE A 237 14.23 -6.83 12.00
N CYS A 238 15.09 -6.21 12.81
CA CYS A 238 15.53 -6.75 14.10
C CYS A 238 14.37 -6.85 15.12
N GLU A 239 14.48 -7.78 16.07
CA GLU A 239 13.56 -7.91 17.21
C GLU A 239 13.36 -6.59 17.98
N PRO A 240 12.15 -6.03 18.10
CA PRO A 240 11.95 -4.73 18.73
C PRO A 240 11.86 -4.78 20.27
N PHE A 241 11.63 -5.95 20.88
CA PHE A 241 11.44 -6.10 22.33
C PHE A 241 12.65 -6.79 23.01
N PRO A 242 13.13 -6.33 24.18
CA PRO A 242 14.36 -6.82 24.78
C PRO A 242 14.21 -8.20 25.44
N GLY A 243 14.88 -9.21 24.87
CA GLY A 243 14.96 -10.57 25.45
C GLY A 243 13.70 -11.42 25.27
N THR A 244 12.99 -11.21 24.15
CA THR A 244 11.81 -11.97 23.69
C THR A 244 11.72 -11.84 22.16
N SER A 245 10.81 -12.55 21.51
CA SER A 245 10.57 -12.42 20.06
C SER A 245 9.18 -11.89 19.77
N TRP A 246 9.04 -10.99 18.80
CA TRP A 246 7.73 -10.58 18.27
C TRP A 246 7.17 -11.54 17.22
N LEU A 247 7.93 -12.53 16.73
CA LEU A 247 7.49 -13.42 15.67
C LEU A 247 6.65 -14.59 16.19
N ILE A 248 5.53 -14.88 15.52
CA ILE A 248 4.70 -16.07 15.83
C ILE A 248 5.59 -17.33 15.80
N PRO A 249 5.56 -18.21 16.81
CA PRO A 249 6.32 -19.46 16.80
C PRO A 249 5.84 -20.45 15.72
N SER A 250 6.76 -21.20 15.12
CA SER A 250 6.43 -22.16 14.05
C SER A 250 5.58 -23.36 14.51
N ASP A 251 5.40 -23.54 15.82
CA ASP A 251 4.56 -24.56 16.47
C ASP A 251 3.17 -24.02 16.93
N PHE A 252 2.78 -22.83 16.45
CA PHE A 252 1.53 -22.16 16.81
C PHE A 252 0.28 -23.04 16.55
N PRO A 253 -0.74 -23.03 17.44
CA PRO A 253 -1.83 -24.00 17.42
C PRO A 253 -2.88 -23.91 16.32
N LEU A 254 -3.03 -22.78 15.62
CA LEU A 254 -4.09 -22.55 14.64
C LEU A 254 -3.54 -22.22 13.26
N ASN A 255 -4.25 -22.62 12.21
CA ASN A 255 -4.00 -22.24 10.82
C ASN A 255 -4.46 -20.78 10.56
N TYR A 256 -3.88 -19.81 11.27
CA TYR A 256 -4.35 -18.42 11.29
C TYR A 256 -4.37 -17.73 9.91
N GLY A 257 -3.56 -18.20 8.96
CA GLY A 257 -3.51 -17.69 7.59
C GLY A 257 -4.68 -18.14 6.70
N GLU A 258 -5.44 -19.16 7.10
CA GLU A 258 -6.59 -19.69 6.35
C GLU A 258 -7.91 -18.97 6.66
N PHE A 259 -7.94 -18.09 7.68
CA PHE A 259 -9.14 -17.36 8.05
C PHE A 259 -9.54 -16.30 7.00
N THR A 260 -10.84 -16.20 6.78
CA THR A 260 -11.49 -15.33 5.79
C THR A 260 -12.66 -14.58 6.42
N GLN A 261 -13.17 -13.57 5.72
CA GLN A 261 -14.33 -12.80 6.17
C GLN A 261 -15.55 -13.67 6.53
N SER A 262 -15.76 -14.79 5.84
CA SER A 262 -16.89 -15.72 6.03
C SER A 262 -16.58 -16.92 6.94
N SER A 263 -15.37 -17.01 7.50
CA SER A 263 -15.02 -18.05 8.49
C SER A 263 -15.89 -17.91 9.76
N PRO A 264 -16.33 -19.00 10.42
CA PRO A 264 -17.14 -18.92 11.65
C PRO A 264 -16.49 -18.11 12.79
N GLU A 265 -15.17 -18.01 12.77
CA GLU A 265 -14.31 -17.31 13.73
C GLU A 265 -14.25 -15.78 13.46
N SER A 266 -14.73 -15.33 12.30
CA SER A 266 -14.75 -13.92 11.88
C SER A 266 -15.79 -13.13 12.67
N TYR A 267 -15.37 -12.04 13.33
CA TYR A 267 -16.25 -11.22 14.15
C TYR A 267 -17.42 -10.61 13.35
N GLY A 268 -17.15 -10.06 12.15
CA GLY A 268 -18.18 -9.52 11.28
C GLY A 268 -19.21 -10.59 10.89
N ASN A 269 -18.77 -11.83 10.66
CA ASN A 269 -19.64 -12.97 10.38
C ASN A 269 -20.47 -13.39 11.61
N MET A 270 -19.88 -13.39 12.82
CA MET A 270 -20.61 -13.65 14.06
C MET A 270 -21.74 -12.61 14.27
N LEU A 271 -21.46 -11.33 14.02
CA LEU A 271 -22.45 -10.25 14.12
C LEU A 271 -23.53 -10.37 13.02
N GLN A 272 -23.14 -10.61 11.77
CA GLN A 272 -24.07 -10.78 10.66
C GLN A 272 -25.07 -11.92 10.90
N ASN A 273 -24.57 -13.08 11.34
CA ASN A 273 -25.42 -14.25 11.62
C ASN A 273 -26.35 -14.06 12.82
N LYS A 274 -25.97 -13.25 13.83
CA LYS A 274 -26.91 -12.86 14.90
C LYS A 274 -28.07 -12.00 14.39
N VAL A 275 -27.77 -11.04 13.52
CA VAL A 275 -28.79 -10.13 12.95
C VAL A 275 -29.74 -10.89 12.02
N ALA A 276 -29.22 -11.81 11.21
CA ALA A 276 -30.05 -12.67 10.35
C ALA A 276 -30.80 -13.79 11.12
N GLY A 277 -30.23 -14.28 12.22
CA GLY A 277 -30.65 -15.49 12.93
C GLY A 277 -31.82 -15.37 13.91
N GLY A 278 -32.63 -14.32 13.83
CA GLY A 278 -33.96 -14.26 14.46
C GLY A 278 -34.03 -14.59 15.98
N ASN A 279 -32.97 -14.30 16.72
CA ASN A 279 -32.81 -14.64 18.15
C ASN A 279 -32.91 -16.15 18.50
N THR A 280 -32.68 -17.07 17.56
CA THR A 280 -32.57 -18.51 17.88
C THR A 280 -31.16 -18.89 18.32
N ASP A 281 -30.88 -18.62 19.59
CA ASP A 281 -29.80 -19.14 20.43
C ASP A 281 -28.39 -19.28 19.80
N ARG A 282 -27.74 -18.13 19.61
CA ARG A 282 -26.28 -18.00 19.65
C ARG A 282 -25.86 -16.75 20.40
N SER A 283 -26.21 -16.71 21.68
CA SER A 283 -25.70 -15.66 22.57
C SER A 283 -24.19 -15.81 22.74
N LEU A 284 -23.44 -14.69 22.66
CA LEU A 284 -22.04 -14.66 23.16
C LEU A 284 -22.00 -14.47 24.69
N ALA A 285 -23.18 -14.50 25.34
CA ALA A 285 -23.36 -14.40 26.79
C ALA A 285 -23.34 -15.77 27.49
N GLY A 286 -23.35 -16.88 26.75
CA GLY A 286 -23.19 -18.24 27.30
C GLY A 286 -21.73 -18.68 27.40
N ILE A 287 -20.93 -18.46 26.35
CA ILE A 287 -19.51 -18.81 26.28
C ILE A 287 -18.76 -17.71 25.51
N GLN A 288 -17.81 -17.06 26.17
CA GLN A 288 -16.90 -16.11 25.51
C GLN A 288 -15.85 -16.89 24.70
N PRO A 289 -15.65 -16.60 23.40
CA PRO A 289 -14.73 -17.35 22.58
C PRO A 289 -13.27 -17.13 23.02
N HIS A 290 -12.47 -18.21 23.03
CA HIS A 290 -11.04 -18.16 23.36
C HIS A 290 -10.24 -17.31 22.36
N TYR A 291 -10.69 -17.27 21.10
CA TYR A 291 -10.10 -16.47 20.05
C TYR A 291 -11.14 -15.95 19.05
N VAL A 292 -10.85 -14.83 18.40
CA VAL A 292 -11.69 -14.19 17.36
C VAL A 292 -10.82 -13.67 16.23
N TYR A 293 -11.27 -13.85 14.99
CA TYR A 293 -10.66 -13.30 13.78
C TYR A 293 -11.28 -11.96 13.39
N LEU A 294 -10.45 -11.01 12.98
CA LEU A 294 -10.81 -9.63 12.65
C LEU A 294 -10.37 -9.32 11.21
N HIS A 295 -11.35 -9.24 10.29
CA HIS A 295 -11.11 -9.01 8.87
C HIS A 295 -11.17 -7.52 8.52
N LEU A 296 -10.02 -6.85 8.52
CA LEU A 296 -9.88 -5.41 8.32
C LEU A 296 -9.00 -5.07 7.09
N ASP A 297 -8.97 -5.95 6.08
CA ASP A 297 -8.46 -5.62 4.74
C ASP A 297 -9.36 -4.56 4.06
N GLY A 298 -8.85 -3.84 3.06
CA GLY A 298 -9.60 -2.77 2.37
C GLY A 298 -10.97 -3.14 1.79
N ASN A 299 -11.27 -4.43 1.60
CA ASN A 299 -12.57 -4.97 1.16
C ASN A 299 -13.54 -5.34 2.32
N TYR A 300 -13.20 -5.04 3.58
CA TYR A 300 -14.01 -5.30 4.77
C TYR A 300 -15.47 -4.80 4.67
N GLY A 301 -16.39 -5.64 5.15
CA GLY A 301 -17.84 -5.47 5.07
C GLY A 301 -18.40 -4.62 6.19
N PHE A 302 -19.72 -4.39 6.21
CA PHE A 302 -20.38 -3.51 7.18
C PHE A 302 -20.14 -3.96 8.64
N HIS A 303 -20.31 -5.25 8.92
CA HIS A 303 -20.17 -5.77 10.29
C HIS A 303 -18.72 -5.80 10.77
N ASP A 304 -17.75 -5.91 9.87
CA ASP A 304 -16.33 -5.83 10.24
C ASP A 304 -15.94 -4.42 10.74
N LYS A 305 -16.63 -3.37 10.25
CA LYS A 305 -16.35 -1.96 10.63
C LYS A 305 -16.76 -1.67 12.08
N LEU A 306 -17.60 -2.53 12.68
CA LEU A 306 -18.01 -2.43 14.08
C LEU A 306 -16.84 -2.67 15.04
N PHE A 307 -15.70 -3.21 14.57
CA PHE A 307 -14.43 -3.11 15.29
C PHE A 307 -14.07 -1.67 15.72
N PHE A 308 -14.53 -0.64 15.02
CA PHE A 308 -14.32 0.77 15.38
C PHE A 308 -15.44 1.37 16.25
N CYS A 309 -16.29 0.53 16.87
CA CYS A 309 -17.34 0.91 17.81
C CYS A 309 -16.97 0.52 19.26
N GLU A 310 -17.52 1.25 20.23
CA GLU A 310 -17.12 1.12 21.64
C GLU A 310 -17.67 -0.15 22.32
N ASP A 311 -18.94 -0.48 22.09
CA ASP A 311 -19.58 -1.69 22.62
C ASP A 311 -18.87 -2.98 22.12
N ASP A 312 -18.52 -3.01 20.83
CA ASP A 312 -17.76 -4.08 20.20
C ASP A 312 -16.34 -4.20 20.78
N GLN A 313 -15.66 -3.07 21.00
CA GLN A 313 -14.35 -3.07 21.69
C GLN A 313 -14.45 -3.60 23.12
N GLN A 314 -15.52 -3.27 23.85
CA GLN A 314 -15.74 -3.80 25.20
C GLN A 314 -15.94 -5.32 25.20
N PHE A 315 -16.54 -5.90 24.16
CA PHE A 315 -16.55 -7.35 23.96
C PHE A 315 -15.15 -7.90 23.62
N LEU A 316 -14.45 -7.28 22.67
CA LEU A 316 -13.13 -7.74 22.19
C LEU A 316 -12.04 -7.67 23.28
N LEU A 317 -12.15 -6.76 24.25
CA LEU A 317 -11.25 -6.68 25.40
C LEU A 317 -11.22 -7.98 26.23
N GLY A 318 -12.35 -8.69 26.34
CA GLY A 318 -12.43 -9.94 27.11
C GLY A 318 -12.00 -11.21 26.35
N VAL A 319 -11.78 -11.14 25.03
CA VAL A 319 -11.31 -12.28 24.22
C VAL A 319 -9.80 -12.45 24.39
N PRO A 320 -9.27 -13.59 24.88
CA PRO A 320 -7.83 -13.72 25.14
C PRO A 320 -6.94 -13.58 23.91
N TRP A 321 -7.33 -14.17 22.77
CA TRP A 321 -6.56 -14.13 21.52
C TRP A 321 -7.32 -13.41 20.40
N LEU A 322 -6.82 -12.26 19.93
CA LEU A 322 -7.33 -11.61 18.71
C LEU A 322 -6.41 -11.92 17.54
N ILE A 323 -6.98 -12.28 16.39
CA ILE A 323 -6.24 -12.58 15.15
C ILE A 323 -6.68 -11.55 14.10
N ILE A 324 -5.83 -10.58 13.79
CA ILE A 324 -6.12 -9.47 12.89
C ILE A 324 -5.47 -9.68 11.51
N ARG A 325 -6.23 -9.38 10.45
CA ARG A 325 -5.71 -9.21 9.10
C ARG A 325 -6.12 -7.85 8.57
N THR A 326 -5.17 -7.10 8.01
CA THR A 326 -5.41 -5.79 7.42
C THR A 326 -4.26 -5.43 6.49
N ASP A 327 -4.53 -4.58 5.49
CA ASP A 327 -3.54 -3.91 4.64
C ASP A 327 -3.53 -2.38 4.89
N MET A 328 -4.17 -1.89 5.96
CA MET A 328 -4.46 -0.48 6.18
C MET A 328 -3.75 0.14 7.40
N TYR A 329 -3.49 1.46 7.32
CA TYR A 329 -3.14 2.28 8.48
C TYR A 329 -4.41 2.71 9.24
N PHE A 330 -4.93 1.84 10.11
CA PHE A 330 -6.21 2.06 10.78
C PHE A 330 -6.16 2.95 12.04
N VAL A 331 -4.96 3.45 12.42
CA VAL A 331 -4.75 4.37 13.56
C VAL A 331 -5.74 5.55 13.61
N PRO A 332 -6.07 6.28 12.52
CA PRO A 332 -6.96 7.44 12.61
C PRO A 332 -8.35 7.11 13.13
N SER A 333 -8.85 5.89 12.86
CA SER A 333 -10.14 5.41 13.37
C SER A 333 -10.10 5.12 14.88
N LEU A 334 -8.95 4.72 15.43
CA LEU A 334 -8.80 4.49 16.88
C LEU A 334 -8.96 5.78 17.69
N PHE A 335 -8.62 6.95 17.12
CA PHE A 335 -8.87 8.25 17.74
C PHE A 335 -10.35 8.66 17.76
N LEU A 336 -11.24 7.91 17.12
CA LEU A 336 -12.69 8.15 17.14
C LEU A 336 -13.41 7.32 18.24
N ILE A 337 -12.81 6.22 18.68
CA ILE A 337 -13.35 5.33 19.73
C ILE A 337 -13.23 6.04 21.10
N PRO A 338 -14.33 6.41 21.79
CA PRO A 338 -14.28 7.30 22.94
C PRO A 338 -13.34 6.84 24.07
N GLY A 339 -13.45 5.59 24.51
CA GLY A 339 -12.63 4.98 25.56
C GLY A 339 -11.13 4.91 25.25
N PHE A 340 -10.70 5.05 23.98
CA PHE A 340 -9.29 5.14 23.64
C PHE A 340 -8.77 6.59 23.57
N GLN A 341 -9.64 7.59 23.44
CA GLN A 341 -9.19 8.98 23.20
C GLN A 341 -8.35 9.54 24.35
N ASP A 342 -8.69 9.24 25.60
CA ASP A 342 -7.97 9.75 26.78
C ASP A 342 -6.58 9.13 26.93
N GLU A 343 -6.40 7.87 26.52
CA GLU A 343 -5.09 7.20 26.46
C GLU A 343 -4.28 7.73 25.28
N LEU A 344 -4.88 7.81 24.09
CA LEU A 344 -4.24 8.34 22.88
C LEU A 344 -3.77 9.79 23.04
N ARG A 345 -4.56 10.66 23.68
CA ARG A 345 -4.19 12.07 23.97
C ARG A 345 -3.04 12.19 24.98
N ARG A 346 -2.83 11.19 25.85
CA ARG A 346 -1.70 11.15 26.79
C ARG A 346 -0.43 10.56 26.15
N LEU A 347 -0.59 9.52 25.32
CA LEU A 347 0.52 8.94 24.55
C LEU A 347 1.05 9.93 23.49
N PHE A 348 0.16 10.56 22.73
CA PHE A 348 0.48 11.41 21.58
C PHE A 348 -0.22 12.78 21.69
N PRO A 349 0.38 13.76 22.39
CA PRO A 349 -0.12 15.14 22.43
C PRO A 349 -0.21 15.75 21.03
N GLU A 350 0.81 15.53 20.20
CA GLU A 350 0.83 15.81 18.76
C GLU A 350 0.31 14.59 17.99
N LYS A 351 -0.95 14.62 17.55
CA LYS A 351 -1.66 13.43 17.03
C LYS A 351 -1.09 12.82 15.74
N ASP A 352 -0.31 13.57 14.99
CA ASP A 352 0.38 13.16 13.77
C ASP A 352 1.73 12.45 14.03
N THR A 353 2.27 12.52 15.25
CA THR A 353 3.53 11.86 15.63
C THR A 353 3.42 10.34 15.82
N VAL A 354 2.21 9.76 15.77
CA VAL A 354 1.96 8.36 16.12
C VAL A 354 2.81 7.38 15.31
N PHE A 355 2.75 7.45 13.97
CA PHE A 355 3.62 6.63 13.12
C PHE A 355 5.08 7.03 13.29
N HIS A 356 5.39 8.33 13.46
CA HIS A 356 6.76 8.81 13.62
C HIS A 356 7.47 8.16 14.82
N HIS A 357 6.84 8.10 15.99
CA HIS A 357 7.42 7.46 17.18
C HIS A 357 7.37 5.93 17.09
N LEU A 358 6.22 5.34 16.78
CA LEU A 358 6.07 3.89 16.81
C LEU A 358 6.91 3.19 15.72
N ALA A 359 7.01 3.76 14.52
CA ALA A 359 7.86 3.21 13.46
C ALA A 359 9.35 3.28 13.83
N ARG A 360 9.80 4.36 14.50
CA ARG A 360 11.18 4.52 15.00
C ARG A 360 11.52 3.62 16.21
N TYR A 361 10.50 3.07 16.87
CA TYR A 361 10.64 2.08 17.95
C TYR A 361 10.61 0.63 17.43
N LEU A 362 9.81 0.34 16.41
CA LEU A 362 9.64 -1.01 15.86
C LEU A 362 10.66 -1.38 14.79
N PHE A 363 10.90 -0.50 13.82
CA PHE A 363 11.57 -0.87 12.57
C PHE A 363 13.06 -0.47 12.57
N HIS A 364 13.88 -1.37 13.09
CA HIS A 364 15.34 -1.30 12.95
C HIS A 364 15.78 -2.28 11.86
N PRO A 365 16.29 -1.82 10.70
CA PRO A 365 16.74 -2.70 9.63
C PRO A 365 17.84 -3.65 10.09
N THR A 366 17.83 -4.89 9.58
CA THR A 366 18.93 -5.85 9.79
C THR A 366 20.26 -5.31 9.23
N ASN A 367 21.38 -5.87 9.71
CA ASN A 367 22.72 -5.38 9.36
C ASN A 367 22.98 -5.30 7.84
N ASN A 368 22.49 -6.27 7.06
CA ASN A 368 22.67 -6.30 5.60
C ASN A 368 21.99 -5.11 4.93
N ILE A 369 20.75 -4.78 5.34
CA ILE A 369 20.01 -3.62 4.84
C ILE A 369 20.65 -2.31 5.34
N TRP A 370 21.08 -2.29 6.61
CA TRP A 370 21.75 -1.13 7.20
C TRP A 370 23.08 -0.81 6.52
N TYR A 371 23.86 -1.82 6.13
CA TYR A 371 25.07 -1.66 5.33
C TYR A 371 24.75 -0.99 3.99
N SER A 372 23.78 -1.50 3.22
CA SER A 372 23.38 -0.90 1.94
C SER A 372 22.89 0.55 2.08
N VAL A 373 22.07 0.84 3.11
CA VAL A 373 21.60 2.21 3.41
C VAL A 373 22.76 3.15 3.75
N THR A 374 23.67 2.73 4.62
CA THR A 374 24.79 3.57 5.07
C THR A 374 25.88 3.72 4.01
N LYS A 375 26.18 2.68 3.23
CA LYS A 375 27.06 2.72 2.05
C LYS A 375 26.55 3.73 1.02
N TYR A 376 25.27 3.64 0.63
CA TYR A 376 24.66 4.59 -0.30
C TYR A 376 24.68 6.03 0.24
N TYR A 377 24.33 6.23 1.52
CA TYR A 377 24.38 7.55 2.14
C TYR A 377 25.81 8.13 2.14
N ARG A 378 26.82 7.35 2.56
CA ARG A 378 28.23 7.76 2.61
C ARG A 378 28.75 8.16 1.23
N SER A 379 28.50 7.33 0.21
CA SER A 379 28.98 7.57 -1.16
C SER A 379 28.33 8.78 -1.85
N TYR A 380 27.00 8.89 -1.78
CA TYR A 380 26.25 9.83 -2.65
C TYR A 380 25.61 11.01 -1.93
N LEU A 381 25.31 10.90 -0.63
CA LEU A 381 24.48 11.88 0.09
C LEU A 381 25.24 12.65 1.19
N ALA A 382 26.26 12.06 1.81
CA ALA A 382 26.92 12.63 2.98
C ALA A 382 27.54 14.02 2.72
N LYS A 383 28.04 14.27 1.50
CA LYS A 383 28.71 15.53 1.12
C LYS A 383 27.76 16.68 0.75
N ALA A 384 26.45 16.44 0.65
CA ALA A 384 25.48 17.47 0.27
C ALA A 384 25.00 18.32 1.46
N GLU A 385 25.04 19.65 1.33
CA GLU A 385 24.53 20.61 2.33
C GLU A 385 23.02 20.43 2.60
N LYS A 386 22.26 20.17 1.54
CA LYS A 386 20.82 19.90 1.57
C LYS A 386 20.54 18.65 0.76
N ARG A 387 19.58 17.84 1.24
CA ARG A 387 19.17 16.58 0.62
C ARG A 387 17.67 16.66 0.36
N VAL A 388 17.24 16.36 -0.87
CA VAL A 388 15.83 16.43 -1.28
C VAL A 388 15.35 15.01 -1.54
N GLY A 389 14.52 14.49 -0.63
CA GLY A 389 13.91 13.17 -0.76
C GLY A 389 12.64 13.22 -1.60
N ILE A 390 12.59 12.41 -2.65
CA ILE A 390 11.48 12.32 -3.61
C ILE A 390 11.44 10.82 -4.07
N GLN A 391 10.27 10.17 -4.25
CA GLN A 391 10.09 8.68 -4.04
C GLN A 391 9.26 7.82 -5.07
N ILE A 392 9.68 7.62 -6.33
CA ILE A 392 9.32 6.49 -7.25
C ILE A 392 7.95 5.75 -7.09
N ARG A 393 6.77 6.36 -7.35
CA ARG A 393 5.52 5.60 -7.54
C ARG A 393 4.50 6.21 -8.51
N ILE A 394 4.22 5.46 -9.57
CA ILE A 394 3.10 5.64 -10.52
C ILE A 394 2.14 4.46 -10.32
N TYR A 395 0.83 4.72 -10.32
CA TYR A 395 -0.21 3.67 -10.31
C TYR A 395 -0.92 3.65 -11.66
N GLU A 396 -0.81 2.54 -12.38
CA GLU A 396 -1.50 2.34 -13.65
C GLU A 396 -2.00 0.90 -13.76
N THR A 397 -3.25 0.72 -14.20
CA THR A 397 -3.91 -0.59 -14.33
C THR A 397 -3.94 -1.12 -15.76
N LYS A 398 -3.42 -0.38 -16.74
CA LYS A 398 -3.50 -0.71 -18.18
C LYS A 398 -2.15 -0.98 -18.86
N GLY A 399 -1.02 -0.74 -18.18
CA GLY A 399 0.33 -0.98 -18.71
C GLY A 399 0.74 -0.11 -19.91
N ILE A 400 -0.01 0.95 -20.22
CA ILE A 400 0.26 1.89 -21.31
C ILE A 400 1.52 2.70 -20.99
N LEU A 401 1.77 2.99 -19.70
CA LEU A 401 2.94 3.73 -19.27
C LEU A 401 4.21 2.86 -19.25
N GLN A 402 4.08 1.54 -19.05
CA GLN A 402 5.22 0.62 -19.06
C GLN A 402 5.72 0.28 -20.47
N ARG A 403 4.86 0.36 -21.49
CA ARG A 403 5.23 0.02 -22.88
C ARG A 403 5.85 1.15 -23.69
N ASN A 404 5.71 2.41 -23.26
CA ASN A 404 5.98 3.59 -24.09
C ASN A 404 7.09 4.51 -23.56
N GLY A 405 7.90 4.05 -22.60
CA GLY A 405 9.04 4.81 -22.06
C GLY A 405 8.67 5.88 -21.02
N PRO A 406 9.65 6.69 -20.58
CA PRO A 406 9.43 7.72 -19.56
C PRO A 406 8.56 8.88 -20.08
N PHE A 407 7.52 9.24 -19.34
CA PHE A 407 6.54 10.23 -19.80
C PHE A 407 6.99 11.67 -19.53
N PRO A 408 7.17 12.52 -20.56
CA PRO A 408 7.60 13.90 -20.38
C PRO A 408 6.65 14.71 -19.50
N HIS A 409 5.35 14.41 -19.52
CA HIS A 409 4.37 15.11 -18.67
C HIS A 409 4.57 14.81 -17.17
N ILE A 410 4.95 13.58 -16.80
CA ILE A 410 5.23 13.20 -15.40
C ILE A 410 6.54 13.85 -14.95
N LEU A 411 7.58 13.83 -15.80
CA LEU A 411 8.85 14.50 -15.51
C LEU A 411 8.65 16.02 -15.35
N ASN A 412 7.89 16.66 -16.24
CA ASN A 412 7.56 18.09 -16.16
C ASN A 412 6.74 18.40 -14.89
N GLN A 413 5.82 17.53 -14.48
CA GLN A 413 5.07 17.68 -13.22
C GLN A 413 5.98 17.57 -11.98
N ILE A 414 6.95 16.66 -11.98
CA ILE A 414 7.95 16.52 -10.89
C ILE A 414 8.86 17.75 -10.83
N LEU A 415 9.41 18.18 -11.98
CA LEU A 415 10.30 19.34 -12.05
C LEU A 415 9.57 20.63 -11.67
N SER A 416 8.36 20.86 -12.21
CA SER A 416 7.55 22.03 -11.87
C SER A 416 7.13 22.03 -10.40
N CYS A 417 6.76 20.88 -9.82
CA CYS A 417 6.53 20.77 -8.38
C CYS A 417 7.78 21.22 -7.59
N ALA A 418 8.94 20.61 -7.86
CA ALA A 418 10.16 20.88 -7.12
C ALA A 418 10.69 22.32 -7.31
N GLN A 419 10.48 22.92 -8.47
CA GLN A 419 10.88 24.30 -8.77
C GLN A 419 9.90 25.34 -8.24
N ASN A 420 8.60 25.07 -8.23
CA ASN A 420 7.60 25.98 -7.64
C ASN A 420 7.77 26.05 -6.12
N GLU A 421 7.87 24.89 -5.45
CA GLU A 421 8.09 24.75 -4.00
C GLU A 421 9.54 25.03 -3.55
N LYS A 422 10.41 25.51 -4.47
CA LYS A 422 11.82 25.86 -4.25
C LYS A 422 12.68 24.77 -3.59
N LEU A 423 12.29 23.50 -3.78
CA LEU A 423 13.07 22.32 -3.44
C LEU A 423 14.26 22.14 -4.38
N LEU A 424 14.09 22.49 -5.66
CA LEU A 424 15.13 22.47 -6.70
C LEU A 424 15.23 23.84 -7.40
N PRO A 425 16.42 24.23 -7.89
CA PRO A 425 16.59 25.48 -8.62
C PRO A 425 15.96 25.45 -10.02
N GLU A 426 15.57 26.63 -10.50
CA GLU A 426 15.14 26.84 -11.88
C GLU A 426 16.35 26.81 -12.83
N ILE A 427 16.29 25.99 -13.87
CA ILE A 427 17.41 25.78 -14.81
C ILE A 427 17.42 26.90 -15.87
N ALA A 428 17.97 28.05 -15.51
CA ALA A 428 18.15 29.16 -16.44
C ALA A 428 19.27 28.88 -17.45
N ILE A 429 18.91 28.64 -18.71
CA ILE A 429 19.86 28.47 -19.83
C ILE A 429 20.50 29.84 -20.17
N ARG A 430 21.48 30.26 -19.37
CA ARG A 430 22.35 31.40 -19.70
C ARG A 430 23.30 30.97 -20.83
N SER A 431 23.27 31.66 -21.96
CA SER A 431 24.28 31.48 -23.00
C SER A 431 25.68 31.80 -22.44
N ARG A 432 26.68 30.99 -22.81
CA ARG A 432 28.02 31.01 -22.18
C ARG A 432 28.73 32.35 -22.38
N ARG A 433 28.76 33.17 -21.33
CA ARG A 433 29.94 34.00 -20.98
C ARG A 433 30.52 33.50 -19.67
N SER A 434 31.84 33.45 -19.61
CA SER A 434 32.59 32.60 -18.68
C SER A 434 32.74 33.20 -17.28
N THR A 435 32.22 32.48 -16.28
CA THR A 435 32.77 32.44 -14.92
C THR A 435 32.80 30.98 -14.44
N LYS A 436 33.75 30.64 -13.56
CA LYS A 436 33.86 29.29 -13.01
C LYS A 436 32.68 29.03 -12.06
N SER A 437 31.85 28.03 -12.36
CA SER A 437 30.76 27.59 -11.49
C SER A 437 31.09 26.24 -10.87
N THR A 438 30.86 26.11 -9.57
CA THR A 438 30.95 24.83 -8.84
C THR A 438 29.99 23.80 -9.46
N GLN A 439 30.45 22.57 -9.64
CA GLN A 439 29.59 21.47 -10.07
C GLN A 439 28.74 20.98 -8.89
N GLN A 440 27.45 21.33 -8.87
CA GLN A 440 26.49 20.72 -7.96
C GLN A 440 26.07 19.35 -8.52
N LEU A 441 26.60 18.28 -7.93
CA LEU A 441 26.23 16.92 -8.28
C LEU A 441 24.85 16.59 -7.70
N MET A 442 23.83 16.55 -8.56
CA MET A 442 22.44 16.32 -8.16
C MET A 442 22.10 14.83 -8.15
N ALA A 443 22.18 14.18 -6.99
CA ALA A 443 21.60 12.86 -6.78
C ALA A 443 20.05 12.96 -6.76
N LEU A 444 19.39 12.48 -7.82
CA LEU A 444 17.96 12.71 -8.05
C LEU A 444 17.09 11.46 -7.78
N LEU A 445 16.67 11.30 -6.53
CA LEU A 445 15.54 10.41 -6.17
C LEU A 445 14.23 11.17 -6.47
N SER A 446 13.15 10.56 -6.99
CA SER A 446 12.08 11.27 -7.74
C SER A 446 10.60 10.89 -7.42
N LYS A 447 9.76 11.77 -6.80
CA LYS A 447 8.25 11.77 -6.76
C LYS A 447 7.71 12.84 -5.79
N CYS A 448 7.06 13.88 -6.29
CA CYS A 448 6.06 14.62 -5.52
C CYS A 448 4.73 13.85 -5.48
N THR A 449 3.91 14.01 -4.44
CA THR A 449 2.49 13.66 -4.45
C THR A 449 1.61 14.91 -4.49
N SER A 450 1.08 15.25 -5.67
CA SER A 450 0.06 16.28 -5.81
C SER A 450 -1.35 15.66 -5.69
N GLN A 451 -1.92 15.62 -4.49
CA GLN A 451 -3.36 15.38 -4.34
C GLN A 451 -4.12 16.67 -4.66
N ALA A 452 -4.63 16.78 -5.88
CA ALA A 452 -5.57 17.83 -6.25
C ALA A 452 -6.98 17.51 -5.73
N THR A 453 -7.23 17.76 -4.45
CA THR A 453 -8.57 17.68 -3.85
C THR A 453 -9.48 18.76 -4.43
N ARG A 454 -10.17 18.42 -5.52
CA ARG A 454 -11.07 19.32 -6.24
C ARG A 454 -12.33 19.60 -5.42
N SER A 455 -12.22 20.54 -4.48
CA SER A 455 -13.35 21.04 -3.70
C SER A 455 -14.44 21.59 -4.62
N THR A 456 -15.53 20.85 -4.74
CA THR A 456 -16.73 21.29 -5.45
C THR A 456 -17.44 22.33 -4.60
N ARG A 457 -17.19 23.62 -4.88
CA ARG A 457 -18.03 24.72 -4.36
C ARG A 457 -19.49 24.37 -4.61
N GLY A 458 -20.29 24.32 -3.55
CA GLY A 458 -21.73 24.14 -3.67
C GLY A 458 -22.33 25.26 -4.53
N GLN A 459 -23.11 24.88 -5.55
CA GLN A 459 -23.97 25.83 -6.23
C GLN A 459 -25.09 26.22 -5.27
N GLY A 460 -25.21 27.51 -4.96
CA GLY A 460 -26.26 28.00 -4.09
C GLY A 460 -27.62 27.85 -4.77
N ILE A 461 -28.48 26.97 -4.24
CA ILE A 461 -29.89 26.95 -4.61
C ILE A 461 -30.51 28.22 -4.05
N ARG A 462 -30.87 29.13 -4.95
CA ARG A 462 -31.53 30.40 -4.61
C ARG A 462 -32.98 30.09 -4.25
N SER A 463 -33.33 30.19 -2.98
CA SER A 463 -34.75 30.19 -2.57
C SER A 463 -35.45 31.40 -3.19
N THR A 464 -36.71 31.22 -3.58
CA THR A 464 -37.57 32.29 -4.08
C THR A 464 -38.09 33.15 -2.93
N THR A 465 -37.66 34.41 -2.88
CA THR A 465 -38.54 35.59 -2.84
C THR A 465 -37.79 36.79 -3.43
#